data_AF-A0A937UR81-F1
#
_entry.id   AF-A0A937UR81-F1
#
_cell.length_a   1.000
_cell.length_b   1.000
_cell.length_c   1.000
_cell.angle_alpha   90.00
_cell.angle_beta   90.00
_cell.angle_gamma   90.00
#
_symmetry.space_group_name_H-M   'P 1'
#
loop_
_entity.id
_entity.type
_entity.pdbx_description
1 polymer ?
#
loop_
_entity_poly.entity_id
_entity_poly.type
_entity_poly.pdbx_seq_one_letter_code
_entity_poly.pdbx_strand_id
1 'polypeptide(L)'
;MLKDYGVGAQWYPPLNQPLCSYCRTNPARAIDHVEPRSGGGDLTDANTTPACTFCKSSKRDRVVPLNPPSNYRGQWPPPWWPANMQATVKIPRVIK
;
A
#
# COMPACT_ATOMS: atom_id res chain seq x y z
N MET A 1 -2.38 -8.60 11.39
CA MET A 1 -3.32 -7.83 10.52
C MET A 1 -2.68 -6.53 10.08
N LEU A 2 -3.08 -5.92 8.96
CA LEU A 2 -2.40 -4.70 8.42
C LEU A 2 -2.35 -3.52 9.39
N LYS A 3 -3.37 -3.39 10.24
CA LYS A 3 -3.38 -2.46 11.38
C LYS A 3 -2.16 -2.61 12.31
N ASP A 4 -1.66 -3.83 12.48
CA ASP A 4 -0.53 -4.15 13.35
C ASP A 4 0.81 -3.73 12.73
N TYR A 5 0.85 -3.43 11.42
CA TYR A 5 2.03 -2.96 10.70
C TYR A 5 2.05 -1.43 10.53
N GLY A 6 1.16 -0.71 11.23
CA GLY A 6 1.06 0.75 11.16
C GLY A 6 0.69 1.27 9.77
N VAL A 7 0.02 0.45 8.98
CA VAL A 7 -0.43 0.80 7.63
C VAL A 7 -1.56 1.83 7.75
N GLY A 8 -1.29 3.08 7.32
CA GLY A 8 -2.16 4.22 7.56
C GLY A 8 -1.92 4.98 8.88
N ALA A 9 -0.95 4.56 9.70
CA ALA A 9 -0.64 5.19 11.00
C ALA A 9 0.15 6.50 10.90
N GLN A 10 0.48 6.96 9.69
CA GLN A 10 1.18 8.23 9.46
C GLN A 10 0.20 9.27 8.92
N TRP A 11 0.01 10.34 9.71
CA TRP A 11 -0.77 11.53 9.39
C TRP A 11 0.07 12.46 8.49
N TYR A 12 -0.52 13.00 7.41
CA TYR A 12 0.09 14.08 6.62
C TYR A 12 -0.47 15.43 7.10
N PRO A 13 0.29 16.21 7.90
CA PRO A 13 -0.20 17.43 8.53
C PRO A 13 -0.82 18.47 7.57
N PRO A 14 -0.28 18.71 6.36
CA PRO A 14 -0.79 19.76 5.47
C PRO A 14 -2.19 19.53 4.91
N LEU A 15 -2.69 18.28 4.85
CA LEU A 15 -3.96 17.95 4.20
C LEU A 15 -4.98 17.26 5.12
N ASN A 16 -4.60 17.01 6.38
CA ASN A 16 -5.40 16.23 7.33
C ASN A 16 -5.97 14.93 6.73
N GLN A 17 -5.16 14.22 5.94
CA GLN A 17 -5.54 13.01 5.22
C GLN A 17 -4.59 11.85 5.60
N PRO A 18 -5.09 10.61 5.64
CA PRO A 18 -4.22 9.46 5.81
C PRO A 18 -3.29 9.31 4.61
N LEU A 19 -2.05 8.92 4.86
CA LEU A 19 -1.13 8.53 3.78
C LEU A 19 -1.51 7.17 3.21
N CYS A 20 -1.13 6.96 1.95
CA CYS A 20 -1.24 5.67 1.29
C CYS A 20 -0.49 4.61 2.09
N SER A 21 -1.21 3.55 2.43
CA SER A 21 -0.75 2.34 3.08
C SER A 21 0.48 1.71 2.43
N TYR A 22 0.50 1.72 1.10
CA TYR A 22 1.56 1.07 0.32
C TYR A 22 2.83 1.90 0.26
N CYS A 23 2.75 3.16 -0.19
CA CYS A 23 3.94 3.98 -0.43
C CYS A 23 4.30 4.95 0.69
N ARG A 24 3.36 5.28 1.59
CA ARG A 24 3.51 6.33 2.62
C ARG A 24 4.05 7.68 2.10
N THR A 25 3.92 7.94 0.80
CA THR A 25 4.36 9.20 0.16
C THR A 25 3.18 10.06 -0.29
N ASN A 26 2.14 9.44 -0.85
CA ASN A 26 1.00 10.14 -1.40
C ASN A 26 -0.20 10.06 -0.46
N PRO A 27 -1.07 11.09 -0.40
CA PRO A 27 -2.32 11.01 0.33
C PRO A 27 -3.21 9.90 -0.24
N ALA A 28 -3.91 9.19 0.64
CA ALA A 28 -4.91 8.21 0.23
C ALA A 28 -6.12 8.91 -0.40
N ARG A 29 -6.68 8.29 -1.44
CA ARG A 29 -7.84 8.81 -2.19
C ARG A 29 -8.97 7.79 -2.29
N ALA A 30 -8.73 6.55 -1.89
CA ALA A 30 -9.70 5.48 -1.90
C ALA A 30 -9.38 4.48 -0.79
N ILE A 31 -10.39 3.67 -0.44
CA ILE A 31 -10.21 2.43 0.28
C ILE A 31 -9.91 1.33 -0.76
N ASP A 32 -8.89 0.53 -0.50
CA ASP A 32 -8.47 -0.57 -1.34
C ASP A 32 -8.55 -1.89 -0.58
N HIS A 33 -8.91 -2.96 -1.29
CA HIS A 33 -8.90 -4.30 -0.73
C HIS A 33 -7.49 -4.87 -0.86
N VAL A 34 -7.00 -5.48 0.21
CA VAL A 34 -5.65 -6.03 0.26
C VAL A 34 -5.60 -7.34 -0.50
N GLU A 35 -6.45 -8.29 -0.12
CA GLU A 35 -6.85 -9.37 -0.99
C GLU A 35 -7.95 -8.84 -1.92
N PRO A 36 -7.76 -8.83 -3.25
CA PRO A 36 -8.78 -8.37 -4.19
C PRO A 36 -10.09 -9.15 -4.07
N ARG A 37 -11.21 -8.47 -4.36
CA ARG A 37 -12.54 -9.10 -4.42
C ARG A 37 -12.60 -10.30 -5.37
N SER A 38 -11.90 -10.23 -6.49
CA SER A 38 -11.80 -11.33 -7.46
C SER A 38 -11.00 -12.53 -6.95
N GLY A 39 -10.15 -12.34 -5.93
CA GLY A 39 -9.40 -13.39 -5.23
C GLY A 39 -10.09 -13.90 -3.95
N GLY A 40 -11.33 -13.47 -3.69
CA GLY A 40 -12.09 -13.87 -2.50
C GLY A 40 -11.92 -12.96 -1.28
N GLY A 41 -11.27 -11.80 -1.41
CA GLY A 41 -11.15 -10.84 -0.32
C GLY A 41 -12.49 -10.29 0.16
N ASP A 42 -12.68 -10.17 1.47
CA ASP A 42 -13.90 -9.66 2.10
C ASP A 42 -13.92 -8.13 2.25
N LEU A 43 -14.96 -7.58 2.88
CA LEU A 43 -15.11 -6.14 3.15
C LEU A 43 -14.71 -5.75 4.58
N THR A 44 -14.00 -6.64 5.29
CA THR A 44 -13.65 -6.37 6.69
C THR A 44 -12.56 -5.30 6.78
N ASP A 45 -12.53 -4.57 7.89
CA ASP A 45 -11.46 -3.61 8.19
C ASP A 45 -10.06 -4.24 8.07
N ALA A 46 -9.94 -5.55 8.36
CA ALA A 46 -8.69 -6.29 8.24
C ALA A 46 -8.21 -6.45 6.79
N ASN A 47 -9.14 -6.47 5.82
CA ASN A 47 -8.85 -6.59 4.39
C ASN A 47 -8.89 -5.24 3.65
N THR A 48 -9.30 -4.15 4.30
CA THR A 48 -9.37 -2.82 3.67
C THR A 48 -8.27 -1.89 4.17
N THR A 49 -7.76 -1.03 3.28
CA THR A 49 -6.65 -0.12 3.62
C THR A 49 -6.72 1.18 2.82
N PRO A 50 -6.31 2.34 3.37
CA PRO A 50 -6.28 3.58 2.61
C PRO A 50 -5.18 3.55 1.54
N ALA A 51 -5.52 3.81 0.27
CA ALA A 51 -4.56 3.78 -0.84
C ALA A 51 -4.63 5.05 -1.71
N CYS A 52 -3.50 5.47 -2.27
CA CYS A 52 -3.48 6.47 -3.33
C CYS A 52 -3.87 5.84 -4.67
N THR A 53 -4.35 6.68 -5.60
CA THR A 53 -4.77 6.26 -6.95
C THR A 53 -3.68 5.47 -7.68
N PHE A 54 -2.42 5.90 -7.56
CA PHE A 54 -1.29 5.24 -8.22
C PHE A 54 -1.10 3.80 -7.73
N CYS A 55 -0.96 3.61 -6.41
CA CYS A 55 -0.70 2.28 -5.84
C CYS A 55 -1.88 1.33 -6.09
N LYS A 56 -3.13 1.80 -5.91
CA LYS A 56 -4.34 1.02 -6.22
C LYS A 56 -4.36 0.58 -7.69
N SER A 57 -4.07 1.50 -8.62
CA SER A 57 -4.02 1.20 -10.06
C SER A 57 -2.88 0.24 -10.43
N SER A 58 -1.70 0.40 -9.80
CA SER A 58 -0.56 -0.48 -10.02
C SER A 58 -0.78 -1.88 -9.44
N LYS A 59 -1.50 -2.00 -8.32
CA LYS A 59 -1.85 -3.27 -7.65
C LYS A 59 -2.82 -4.09 -8.49
N ARG A 60 -3.94 -3.49 -8.91
CA ARG A 60 -5.06 -4.20 -9.57
C ARG A 60 -5.57 -5.36 -8.71
N ASP A 61 -5.59 -6.56 -9.28
CA ASP A 61 -6.02 -7.85 -8.74
C ASP A 61 -4.87 -8.63 -8.07
N ARG A 62 -3.81 -7.95 -7.64
CA ARG A 62 -2.69 -8.54 -6.89
C ARG A 62 -2.77 -8.16 -5.42
N VAL A 63 -1.93 -8.75 -4.57
CA VAL A 63 -1.84 -8.39 -3.13
C VAL A 63 -1.05 -7.09 -2.90
N VAL A 64 -0.13 -6.73 -3.79
CA VAL A 64 0.73 -5.55 -3.67
C VAL A 64 0.87 -4.77 -4.98
N PRO A 65 1.15 -3.44 -4.93
CA PRO A 65 1.44 -2.67 -6.12
C PRO A 65 2.76 -3.12 -6.78
N LEU A 66 2.73 -3.23 -8.10
CA LEU A 66 3.89 -3.66 -8.89
C LEU A 66 4.99 -2.60 -8.89
N ASN A 67 4.59 -1.33 -8.98
CA ASN A 67 5.46 -0.19 -9.08
C ASN A 67 5.17 0.82 -7.96
N PRO A 68 6.20 1.48 -7.43
CA PRO A 68 6.04 2.67 -6.61
C PRO A 68 5.75 3.90 -7.48
N PRO A 69 5.16 4.96 -6.90
CA PRO A 69 4.98 6.23 -7.59
C PRO A 69 6.34 6.92 -7.84
N SER A 70 6.39 7.83 -8.81
CA SER A 70 7.63 8.52 -9.24
C SER A 70 8.31 9.37 -8.15
N ASN A 71 7.54 9.83 -7.18
CA ASN A 71 8.03 10.59 -6.03
C ASN A 71 8.42 9.71 -4.83
N TYR A 72 8.29 8.38 -4.93
CA TYR A 72 8.76 7.47 -3.90
C TYR A 72 10.29 7.48 -3.82
N ARG A 73 10.83 7.34 -2.61
CA ARG A 73 12.27 7.24 -2.33
C ARG A 73 12.53 6.11 -1.33
N GLY A 74 13.60 5.36 -1.55
CA GLY A 74 13.99 4.23 -0.70
C GLY A 74 13.71 2.85 -1.32
N GLN A 75 13.67 1.82 -0.47
CA GLN A 75 13.52 0.43 -0.88
C GLN A 75 12.09 0.13 -1.35
N TRP A 76 11.95 -0.60 -2.45
CA TRP A 76 10.70 -1.20 -2.91
C TRP A 76 10.91 -2.70 -3.05
N PRO A 77 10.20 -3.58 -2.34
CA PRO A 77 9.12 -3.29 -1.40
C PRO A 77 9.62 -2.52 -0.16
N PRO A 78 8.80 -1.65 0.44
CA PRO A 78 9.19 -0.91 1.63
C PRO A 78 9.26 -1.79 2.88
N PRO A 79 10.07 -1.39 3.88
CA PRO A 79 10.29 -2.19 5.08
C PRO A 79 9.06 -2.31 5.99
N TRP A 80 8.08 -1.41 5.86
CA TRP A 80 6.85 -1.48 6.65
C TRP A 80 5.79 -2.43 6.10
N TRP A 81 6.02 -3.03 4.92
CA TRP A 81 5.12 -4.07 4.44
C TRP A 81 5.29 -5.34 5.28
N PRO A 82 4.20 -6.08 5.54
CA PRO A 82 4.29 -7.46 6.05
C PRO A 82 5.23 -8.33 5.21
N ALA A 83 5.88 -9.32 5.82
CA ALA A 83 6.83 -10.20 5.15
C ALA A 83 6.24 -10.91 3.91
N ASN A 84 4.97 -11.35 3.98
CA ASN A 84 4.27 -11.97 2.87
C ASN A 84 4.04 -11.00 1.69
N MET A 85 3.79 -9.72 1.97
CA MET A 85 3.69 -8.68 0.94
C MET A 85 5.05 -8.39 0.29
N GLN A 86 6.11 -8.31 1.09
CA GLN A 86 7.46 -8.11 0.57
C GLN A 86 7.87 -9.26 -0.36
N ALA A 87 7.60 -10.50 0.04
CA ALA A 87 7.91 -11.71 -0.74
C ALA A 87 7.19 -11.78 -2.10
N THR A 88 6.12 -11.02 -2.29
CA THR A 88 5.36 -10.99 -3.56
C THR A 88 6.06 -10.15 -4.63
N VAL A 89 6.97 -9.24 -4.26
CA VAL A 89 7.72 -8.40 -5.21
C VAL A 89 8.92 -9.17 -5.72
N LYS A 90 8.84 -9.64 -6.98
CA LYS A 90 9.89 -10.46 -7.61
C LYS A 90 11.23 -9.75 -7.79
N ILE A 91 11.21 -8.41 -7.95
CA ILE A 91 12.42 -7.61 -8.23
C ILE A 91 12.46 -6.43 -7.27
N PRO A 92 13.08 -6.59 -6.09
CA PRO A 92 13.34 -5.48 -5.18
C PRO A 92 14.27 -4.44 -5.81
N ARG A 93 14.06 -3.15 -5.53
CA ARG A 93 14.89 -2.05 -6.03
C ARG A 93 14.96 -0.89 -5.06
N VAL A 94 16.06 -0.14 -5.11
CA VAL A 94 16.24 1.10 -4.37
C VAL A 94 15.99 2.28 -5.31
N ILE A 95 15.04 3.15 -4.95
CA ILE A 95 14.68 4.33 -5.74
C ILE A 95 15.33 5.57 -5.13
N LYS A 96 16.14 6.24 -5.94
CA LYS A 96 16.89 7.46 -5.60
C LYS A 96 16.11 8.72 -5.94
#